data_AF-A0A849GIR3-F1
#
_entry.id   AF-A0A849GIR3-F1
#
_cell.length_a   1.000
_cell.length_b   1.000
_cell.length_c   1.000
_cell.angle_alpha   90.00
_cell.angle_beta   90.00
_cell.angle_gamma   90.00
#
_symmetry.space_group_name_H-M   'P 1'
#
loop_
_entity.id
_entity.type
_entity.pdbx_description
1 polymer ?
#
loop_
_entity_poly.entity_id
_entity_poly.type
_entity_poly.pdbx_seq_one_letter_code
_entity_poly.pdbx_strand_id
1 'polypeptide(L)'
;MPKRIVILGGGTAGWMAANLFVKHWSAEQVAVSVVESPDIGIIGVGEGSTPFLERFFKLIDVQDAEWMPRCNATYKLSIRFAGWSPVSGIEDYSHPFLSQPDHFTE
;
A
#
# COMPACT_ATOMS: atom_id res chain seq x y z
N MET A 1 -14.08 -9.14 -26.81
CA MET A 1 -14.53 -7.74 -26.72
C MET A 1 -13.65 -7.05 -25.69
N PRO A 2 -13.17 -5.81 -25.94
CA PRO A 2 -12.37 -5.08 -24.96
C PRO A 2 -13.19 -4.87 -23.68
N LYS A 3 -12.59 -5.18 -22.52
CA LYS A 3 -13.22 -4.99 -21.21
C LYS A 3 -13.28 -3.48 -20.92
N ARG A 4 -14.46 -2.95 -20.58
CA ARG A 4 -14.65 -1.55 -20.13
C ARG A 4 -15.02 -1.55 -18.67
N ILE A 5 -14.19 -0.92 -17.84
CA ILE A 5 -14.34 -0.89 -16.39
C ILE A 5 -14.42 0.55 -15.93
N VAL A 6 -15.46 0.87 -15.16
CA VAL A 6 -15.60 2.17 -14.50
C VAL A 6 -15.39 1.97 -13.00
N ILE A 7 -14.48 2.75 -12.43
CA ILE A 7 -14.20 2.82 -11.00
C ILE A 7 -14.80 4.13 -10.50
N LEU A 8 -15.81 4.04 -9.64
CA LEU A 8 -16.45 5.21 -9.02
C LEU A 8 -15.76 5.49 -7.68
N GLY A 9 -15.01 6.59 -7.63
CA GLY A 9 -14.23 6.99 -6.47
C GLY A 9 -12.74 6.91 -6.72
N GLY A 10 -12.06 8.00 -6.36
CA GLY A 10 -10.60 8.13 -6.41
C GLY A 10 -9.91 7.63 -5.14
N GLY A 11 -8.85 8.33 -4.79
CA GLY A 11 -8.03 8.02 -3.61
C GLY A 11 -7.27 6.72 -3.74
N THR A 12 -6.72 6.24 -2.63
CA THR A 12 -5.86 5.04 -2.62
C THR A 12 -6.55 3.83 -3.22
N ALA A 13 -7.80 3.54 -2.82
CA ALA A 13 -8.54 2.38 -3.31
C ALA A 13 -8.80 2.43 -4.82
N GLY A 14 -9.31 3.56 -5.34
CA GLY A 14 -9.65 3.71 -6.75
C GLY A 14 -8.43 3.62 -7.66
N TRP A 15 -7.36 4.33 -7.32
CA TRP A 15 -6.14 4.35 -8.13
C TRP A 15 -5.35 3.04 -8.03
N MET A 16 -5.31 2.37 -6.88
CA MET A 16 -4.70 1.03 -6.79
C MET A 16 -5.43 0.01 -7.66
N ALA A 17 -6.78 0.03 -7.65
CA ALA A 17 -7.58 -0.84 -8.51
C ALA A 17 -7.32 -0.55 -10.00
N ALA A 18 -7.31 0.73 -10.39
CA ALA A 18 -7.08 1.12 -11.78
C ALA A 18 -5.73 0.63 -12.31
N ASN A 19 -4.65 0.88 -11.57
CA ASN A 19 -3.30 0.45 -11.95
C ASN A 19 -3.20 -1.08 -12.04
N LEU A 20 -3.77 -1.80 -11.07
CA LEU A 20 -3.76 -3.26 -11.10
C LEU A 20 -4.53 -3.82 -12.29
N PHE A 21 -5.70 -3.27 -12.61
CA PHE A 21 -6.54 -3.74 -13.72
C PHE A 21 -5.88 -3.49 -15.09
N VAL A 22 -5.32 -2.30 -15.31
CA VAL A 22 -4.59 -1.99 -16.54
C VAL A 22 -3.40 -2.94 -16.71
N LYS A 23 -2.68 -3.20 -15.62
CA LYS A 23 -1.54 -4.12 -15.66
C LYS A 23 -1.95 -5.56 -15.93
N HIS A 24 -2.90 -6.08 -15.17
CA HIS A 24 -3.34 -7.47 -15.21
C HIS A 24 -3.96 -7.85 -16.57
N TRP A 25 -4.74 -6.95 -17.18
CA TRP A 25 -5.38 -7.16 -18.48
C TRP A 25 -4.69 -6.42 -19.64
N SER A 26 -3.40 -6.13 -19.51
CA SER A 26 -2.62 -5.41 -20.54
C SER A 26 -2.68 -6.07 -21.93
N ALA A 27 -2.78 -7.40 -22.01
CA ALA A 27 -2.92 -8.14 -23.26
C ALA A 27 -4.35 -8.14 -23.86
N GLU A 28 -5.37 -7.77 -23.09
CA GLU A 28 -6.79 -7.91 -23.45
C GLU A 28 -7.44 -6.59 -23.90
N GLN A 29 -6.65 -5.53 -24.13
CA GLN A 29 -7.13 -4.19 -24.50
C GLN A 29 -8.23 -3.68 -23.55
N VAL A 30 -7.96 -3.69 -22.24
CA VAL A 30 -8.88 -3.14 -21.23
C VAL A 30 -8.89 -1.60 -21.28
N ALA A 31 -10.08 -1.01 -21.16
CA ALA A 31 -10.26 0.42 -20.93
C ALA A 31 -10.78 0.64 -19.51
N VAL A 32 -10.00 1.35 -18.70
CA VAL A 32 -10.34 1.68 -17.31
C VAL A 32 -10.58 3.19 -17.21
N SER A 33 -11.69 3.59 -16.58
CA SER A 33 -11.99 4.98 -16.26
C SER A 33 -12.22 5.13 -14.77
N VAL A 34 -11.57 6.11 -14.14
CA VAL A 34 -11.80 6.49 -12.75
C VAL A 34 -12.65 7.77 -12.77
N VAL A 35 -13.74 7.78 -12.00
CA VAL A 35 -14.60 8.95 -11.84
C VAL A 35 -14.47 9.43 -10.41
N GLU A 36 -13.91 10.63 -10.24
CA GLU A 36 -13.68 11.25 -8.94
C GLU A 36 -14.71 12.34 -8.68
N SER A 37 -15.10 12.53 -7.40
CA SER A 37 -15.97 13.63 -7.02
C SER A 37 -15.17 14.93 -6.96
N PRO A 38 -15.64 16.03 -7.57
CA PRO A 38 -15.02 17.34 -7.38
C PRO A 38 -15.30 17.92 -5.97
N ASP A 39 -16.37 17.47 -5.32
CA ASP A 39 -16.88 18.05 -4.07
C ASP A 39 -16.49 17.23 -2.83
N ILE A 40 -16.27 15.92 -3.00
CA ILE A 40 -15.92 14.99 -1.92
C ILE A 40 -14.44 14.62 -2.05
N GLY A 41 -13.63 15.18 -1.17
CA GLY A 41 -12.20 14.87 -1.08
C GLY A 41 -11.91 13.42 -0.66
N ILE A 42 -10.68 12.99 -0.91
CA ILE A 42 -10.17 11.69 -0.45
C ILE A 42 -9.72 11.75 1.01
N ILE A 43 -9.61 10.59 1.65
CA ILE A 43 -9.03 10.48 3.00
C ILE A 43 -7.51 10.37 2.86
N GLY A 44 -6.77 11.14 3.67
CA GLY A 44 -5.32 11.02 3.81
C GLY A 44 -4.87 11.52 5.18
N VAL A 45 -4.23 10.64 5.96
CA VAL A 45 -3.83 10.93 7.35
C VAL A 45 -2.36 10.59 7.67
N GLY A 46 -1.61 10.12 6.67
CA GLY A 46 -0.35 9.40 6.89
C GLY A 46 -0.64 7.94 7.21
N GLU A 47 -0.61 7.09 6.19
CA GLU A 47 -1.03 5.69 6.30
C GLU A 47 0.16 4.75 6.54
N GLY A 48 -0.03 3.76 7.40
CA GLY A 48 0.90 2.67 7.58
C GLY A 48 0.46 1.44 6.79
N SER A 49 1.41 0.71 6.20
CA SER A 49 1.13 -0.50 5.43
C SER A 49 1.68 -1.77 6.11
N THR A 50 1.64 -2.89 5.38
CA THR A 50 2.33 -4.15 5.70
C THR A 50 3.23 -4.52 4.51
N PRO A 51 4.11 -5.53 4.63
CA PRO A 51 4.97 -5.96 3.52
C PRO A 51 4.23 -6.37 2.23
N PHE A 52 2.91 -6.58 2.27
CA PHE A 52 2.12 -6.83 1.07
C PHE A 52 2.07 -5.64 0.10
N LEU A 53 2.29 -4.40 0.57
CA LEU A 53 2.31 -3.23 -0.30
C LEU A 53 3.49 -3.28 -1.29
N GLU A 54 4.64 -3.79 -0.87
CA GLU A 54 5.79 -4.03 -1.76
C GLU A 54 5.40 -4.99 -2.90
N ARG A 55 4.63 -6.04 -2.60
CA ARG A 55 4.14 -6.97 -3.63
C ARG A 55 3.21 -6.30 -4.63
N PHE A 56 2.37 -5.35 -4.18
CA PHE A 56 1.51 -4.58 -5.07
C PHE A 56 2.34 -3.77 -6.07
N PHE A 57 3.33 -3.01 -5.61
CA PHE A 57 4.20 -2.21 -6.49
C PHE A 57 5.00 -3.08 -7.46
N LYS A 58 5.48 -4.25 -7.02
CA LYS A 58 6.07 -5.26 -7.91
C LYS A 58 5.10 -5.75 -8.98
N LEU A 59 3.83 -6.00 -8.64
CA LEU A 59 2.83 -6.45 -9.61
C LEU A 59 2.59 -5.42 -10.72
N ILE A 60 2.62 -4.12 -10.37
CA ILE A 60 2.44 -3.03 -11.32
C ILE A 60 3.75 -2.51 -11.94
N ASP A 61 4.87 -3.23 -11.73
CA ASP A 61 6.21 -2.91 -12.22
C ASP A 61 6.72 -1.51 -11.84
N VAL A 62 6.46 -1.07 -10.60
CA VAL A 62 6.96 0.20 -10.06
C VAL A 62 8.01 -0.08 -8.98
N GLN A 63 9.19 0.53 -9.13
CA GLN A 63 10.32 0.33 -8.21
C GLN A 63 10.22 1.23 -6.98
N ASP A 64 10.67 0.74 -5.82
CA ASP A 64 10.68 1.48 -4.56
C ASP A 64 11.41 2.82 -4.65
N ALA A 65 12.55 2.84 -5.35
CA ALA A 65 13.32 4.06 -5.58
C ALA A 65 12.57 5.14 -6.38
N GLU A 66 11.51 4.77 -7.11
CA GLU A 66 10.69 5.70 -7.89
C GLU A 66 9.51 6.25 -7.09
N TRP A 67 8.75 5.37 -6.42
CA TRP A 67 7.50 5.77 -5.77
C TRP A 67 7.70 6.31 -4.35
N MET A 68 8.63 5.75 -3.57
CA MET A 68 8.80 6.11 -2.16
C MET A 68 9.13 7.60 -1.96
N PRO A 69 10.07 8.22 -2.73
CA PRO A 69 10.37 9.64 -2.58
C PRO A 69 9.19 10.55 -2.94
N ARG A 70 8.33 10.13 -3.87
CA ARG A 70 7.15 10.90 -4.29
C ARG A 70 6.03 10.91 -3.25
N CYS A 71 5.99 9.89 -2.41
CA CYS A 71 4.99 9.73 -1.35
C CYS A 71 5.50 10.12 0.04
N ASN A 72 6.75 10.61 0.16
CA ASN A 72 7.43 10.81 1.45
C ASN A 72 7.39 9.54 2.33
N ALA A 73 7.51 8.36 1.70
CA ALA A 73 7.37 7.08 2.38
C ALA A 73 8.60 6.76 3.22
N THR A 74 8.38 6.09 4.35
CA THR A 74 9.42 5.58 5.25
C THR A 74 9.24 4.09 5.47
N TYR A 75 10.29 3.40 5.90
CA TYR A 75 10.18 1.99 6.27
C TYR A 75 9.41 1.82 7.59
N LYS A 76 8.50 0.84 7.61
CA LYS A 76 7.79 0.40 8.81
C LYS A 76 8.23 -1.03 9.13
N LEU A 77 8.99 -1.20 10.21
CA LEU A 77 9.57 -2.49 10.60
C LEU A 77 8.72 -3.23 11.63
N SER A 78 7.95 -2.52 12.46
CA SER A 78 7.11 -3.09 13.51
C SER A 78 5.93 -2.20 13.85
N ILE A 79 5.02 -2.72 14.68
CA ILE A 79 3.98 -1.96 15.38
C ILE A 79 4.28 -2.04 16.88
N ARG A 80 4.48 -0.90 17.53
CA ARG A 80 4.70 -0.82 18.97
C ARG A 80 3.37 -0.56 19.69
N PHE A 81 3.07 -1.40 20.67
CA PHE A 81 1.87 -1.33 21.50
C PHE A 81 2.27 -0.90 22.92
N ALA A 82 2.17 0.39 23.22
CA ALA A 82 2.50 0.96 24.53
C ALA A 82 1.26 1.10 25.42
N GLY A 83 1.34 0.61 26.66
CA GLY A 83 0.26 0.70 27.65
C GLY A 83 -0.93 -0.25 27.42
N TRP A 84 -0.79 -1.22 26.52
CA TRP A 84 -1.89 -2.12 26.14
C TRP A 84 -2.17 -3.22 27.17
N SER A 85 -1.25 -3.50 28.11
CA SER A 85 -1.37 -4.58 29.10
C SER A 85 -0.96 -4.15 30.52
N PRO A 86 -1.66 -3.18 31.13
CA PRO A 86 -1.23 -2.56 32.39
C PRO A 86 -1.14 -3.53 33.57
N VAL A 87 -1.93 -4.62 33.58
CA VAL A 87 -1.92 -5.63 34.65
C VAL A 87 -0.72 -6.59 34.52
N SER A 88 -0.12 -6.70 33.34
CA SER A 88 1.01 -7.62 33.11
C SER A 88 2.35 -7.11 33.64
N GLY A 89 2.45 -5.82 34.00
CA GLY A 89 3.72 -5.18 34.33
C GLY A 89 4.63 -4.90 33.13
N ILE A 90 4.18 -5.18 31.90
CA ILE A 90 4.91 -4.87 30.66
C ILE A 90 4.46 -3.51 30.13
N GLU A 91 5.39 -2.55 30.03
CA GLU A 91 5.11 -1.18 29.56
C GLU A 91 4.72 -1.14 28.09
N ASP A 92 5.44 -1.87 27.24
CA ASP A 92 5.14 -1.99 25.81
C ASP A 92 5.70 -3.27 25.20
N TYR A 93 5.18 -3.64 24.03
CA TYR A 93 5.75 -4.70 23.19
C TYR A 93 5.76 -4.29 21.72
N SER A 94 6.69 -4.86 20.96
CA SER A 94 6.77 -4.68 19.50
C SER A 94 6.27 -5.92 18.78
N HIS A 95 5.42 -5.71 17.77
CA HIS A 95 5.02 -6.73 16.80
C HIS A 95 5.77 -6.49 15.48
N PRO A 96 6.95 -7.10 15.28
CA PRO A 96 7.75 -6.91 14.08
C PRO A 96 7.11 -7.61 12.88
N PHE A 97 7.33 -7.06 11.69
CA PHE A 97 7.06 -7.81 10.46
C PHE A 97 8.14 -8.87 10.25
N LEU A 98 7.74 -10.01 9.68
CA LEU A 98 8.67 -11.07 9.32
C LEU A 98 9.66 -10.54 8.28
N SER A 99 10.94 -10.62 8.61
CA SER A 99 12.06 -10.38 7.69
C SER A 99 13.03 -11.55 7.79
N GLN A 100 13.86 -11.72 6.76
CA GLN A 100 15.04 -12.58 6.91
C GLN A 100 15.96 -11.95 7.97
N PRO A 101 16.59 -12.76 8.83
CA PRO A 101 17.67 -12.28 9.67
C PRO A 101 18.79 -11.72 8.77
N ASP A 102 19.37 -10.59 9.15
CA ASP A 102 20.55 -10.07 8.46
C ASP A 102 21.77 -10.90 8.86
N HIS A 103 22.23 -11.76 7.95
CA HIS A 103 23.44 -12.57 8.14
C HIS A 103 24.70 -11.90 7.59
N PHE A 104 24.60 -10.68 7.03
CA PHE A 104 25.71 -9.98 6.39
C PHE A 104 26.45 -9.03 7.34
N THR A 105 25.87 -8.70 8.48
CA THR A 105 26.45 -7.81 9.51
C THR A 105 26.88 -8.54 10.80
N GLU A 106 26.98 -9.88 10.77
CA GLU A 106 27.61 -10.67 11.84
C GLU A 106 29.15 -10.65 11.78
#